data_AF-A0AAX4HUR8-F1
#
_entry.id   AF-A0AAX4HUR8-F1
#
_cell.length_a   1.000
_cell.length_b   1.000
_cell.length_c   1.000
_cell.angle_alpha   90.00
_cell.angle_beta   90.00
_cell.angle_gamma   90.00
#
_symmetry.space_group_name_H-M   'P 1'
#
loop_
_entity.id
_entity.type
_entity.pdbx_description
1 polymer ?
#
loop_
_entity_poly.entity_id
_entity_poly.type
_entity_poly.pdbx_seq_one_letter_code
_entity_poly.pdbx_strand_id
1 'polypeptide(L)'
;MKKTLIAALVLATSIANAAEVTVLKTTVPTTARAYNQTAYAKFAIDFDTKETAAKILVTEEIFNEWDGTPGHYPFPNGPWSPNRPMPSTMTVFSDSVKIDNLNLVDDKLIYLGAEGEVECGTMGVTRIFKKPTLLLNGNCKLEANVSRKGELTVTFITK
;
A
#
# COMPACT_ATOMS: atom_id res chain seq x y z
N MET A 1 33.33 -5.25 -58.09
CA MET A 1 32.28 -5.95 -57.33
C MET A 1 31.77 -5.02 -56.24
N LYS A 2 30.53 -4.52 -56.36
CA LYS A 2 29.93 -3.55 -55.42
C LYS A 2 29.42 -4.30 -54.19
N LYS A 3 29.96 -3.98 -53.01
CA LYS A 3 29.54 -4.55 -51.72
C LYS A 3 28.32 -3.77 -51.22
N THR A 4 27.17 -4.43 -51.15
CA THR A 4 25.97 -3.95 -50.49
C THR A 4 26.14 -4.11 -48.97
N LEU A 5 26.08 -2.99 -48.25
CA LEU A 5 25.96 -2.94 -46.80
C LEU A 5 24.47 -2.97 -46.45
N ILE A 6 24.01 -4.07 -45.85
CA ILE A 6 22.68 -4.15 -45.23
C ILE A 6 22.85 -3.73 -43.77
N ALA A 7 22.45 -2.52 -43.45
CA ALA A 7 22.32 -2.07 -42.07
C ALA A 7 21.03 -2.65 -41.48
N ALA A 8 21.15 -3.72 -40.70
CA ALA A 8 20.06 -4.23 -39.89
C ALA A 8 19.94 -3.33 -38.64
N LEU A 9 19.01 -2.38 -38.69
CA LEU A 9 18.58 -1.60 -37.54
C LEU A 9 17.79 -2.54 -36.62
N VAL A 10 18.47 -3.13 -35.63
CA VAL A 10 17.82 -3.89 -34.57
C VAL A 10 17.10 -2.88 -33.67
N LEU A 11 15.79 -2.71 -33.89
CA LEU A 11 14.93 -2.07 -32.90
C LEU A 11 14.92 -2.97 -31.66
N ALA A 12 15.74 -2.63 -30.68
CA ALA A 12 15.62 -3.17 -29.33
C ALA A 12 14.33 -2.62 -28.72
N THR A 13 13.21 -3.32 -28.94
CA THR A 13 12.02 -3.13 -28.13
C THR A 13 12.34 -3.71 -26.75
N SER A 14 12.77 -2.85 -25.83
CA SER A 14 12.88 -3.20 -24.42
C SER A 14 11.47 -3.52 -23.90
N ILE A 15 11.20 -4.80 -23.70
CA ILE A 15 10.01 -5.28 -23.00
C ILE A 15 10.30 -4.95 -21.53
N ALA A 16 9.72 -3.87 -21.01
CA ALA A 16 9.76 -3.57 -19.59
C ALA A 16 8.94 -4.65 -18.89
N ASN A 17 9.59 -5.61 -18.25
CA ASN A 17 8.90 -6.58 -17.42
C ASN A 17 8.69 -5.95 -16.05
N ALA A 18 7.48 -6.05 -15.52
CA ALA A 18 7.20 -5.63 -14.17
C ALA A 18 7.90 -6.61 -13.19
N ALA A 19 8.82 -6.12 -12.36
CA ALA A 19 9.40 -6.93 -11.31
C ALA A 19 8.47 -6.92 -10.09
N GLU A 20 8.09 -8.09 -9.60
CA GLU A 20 7.26 -8.26 -8.39
C GLU A 20 8.08 -8.87 -7.27
N VAL A 21 8.11 -8.22 -6.11
CA VAL A 21 8.84 -8.67 -4.92
C VAL A 21 7.90 -8.70 -3.73
N THR A 22 7.78 -9.86 -3.07
CA THR A 22 7.03 -9.96 -1.81
C THR A 22 7.85 -9.35 -0.68
N VAL A 23 7.38 -8.25 -0.10
CA VAL A 23 8.08 -7.53 0.98
C VAL A 23 7.65 -7.98 2.37
N LEU A 24 6.41 -8.46 2.51
CA LEU A 24 5.93 -9.07 3.75
C LEU A 24 4.93 -10.17 3.43
N LYS A 25 5.06 -11.28 4.14
CA LYS A 25 4.08 -12.36 4.14
C LYS A 25 3.91 -12.88 5.57
N THR A 26 2.73 -12.68 6.14
CA THR A 26 2.46 -13.03 7.54
C THR A 26 0.99 -13.37 7.78
N THR A 27 0.69 -13.97 8.92
CA THR A 27 -0.69 -14.17 9.37
C THR A 27 -1.09 -12.99 10.25
N VAL A 28 -2.20 -12.36 9.92
CA VAL A 28 -2.79 -11.30 10.73
C VAL A 28 -3.86 -11.86 11.66
N PRO A 29 -3.89 -11.42 12.93
CA PRO A 29 -4.94 -11.82 13.85
C PRO A 29 -6.30 -11.30 13.37
N THR A 30 -7.33 -12.10 13.58
CA THR A 30 -8.72 -11.75 13.26
C THR A 30 -9.54 -11.70 14.53
N THR A 31 -10.38 -10.67 14.69
CA THR A 31 -11.37 -10.68 15.77
C THR A 31 -12.52 -11.61 15.40
N ALA A 32 -13.04 -12.39 16.35
CA ALA A 32 -14.13 -13.35 16.10
C ALA A 32 -15.44 -12.71 15.58
N ARG A 33 -15.53 -11.37 15.58
CA ARG A 33 -16.68 -10.55 15.16
C ARG A 33 -16.44 -9.79 13.85
N ALA A 34 -15.27 -9.96 13.22
CA ALA A 34 -14.93 -9.28 11.99
C ALA A 34 -15.70 -9.84 10.80
N TYR A 35 -16.20 -8.96 9.94
CA TYR A 35 -16.85 -9.34 8.69
C TYR A 35 -15.92 -9.17 7.49
N ASN A 36 -15.16 -8.07 7.48
CA ASN A 36 -14.22 -7.73 6.42
C ASN A 36 -12.91 -7.23 7.02
N GLN A 37 -11.79 -7.75 6.49
CA GLN A 37 -10.47 -7.20 6.71
C GLN A 37 -10.03 -6.43 5.46
N THR A 38 -9.51 -5.22 5.63
CA THR A 38 -8.93 -4.41 4.56
C THR A 38 -7.48 -4.12 4.88
N ALA A 39 -6.60 -4.34 3.92
CA ALA A 39 -5.17 -4.04 4.05
C ALA A 39 -4.78 -2.85 3.21
N TYR A 40 -3.93 -2.00 3.78
CA TYR A 40 -3.36 -0.83 3.17
C TYR A 40 -1.85 -0.90 3.29
N ALA A 41 -1.14 -0.61 2.21
CA ALA A 41 0.30 -0.37 2.23
C ALA A 41 0.60 0.98 1.58
N LYS A 42 1.56 1.70 2.16
CA LYS A 42 2.06 2.97 1.62
C LYS A 42 3.56 3.06 1.80
N PHE A 43 4.22 3.74 0.86
CA PHE A 43 5.61 4.11 1.02
C PHE A 43 5.76 5.12 2.15
N ALA A 44 6.80 4.93 2.95
CA ALA A 44 7.21 5.83 4.01
C ALA A 44 8.72 6.06 3.90
N ILE A 45 9.14 7.27 4.25
CA ILE A 45 10.53 7.64 4.37
C ILE A 45 10.73 8.22 5.75
N ASP A 46 11.75 7.74 6.44
CA ASP A 46 12.28 8.39 7.63
C ASP A 46 13.19 9.52 7.17
N PHE A 47 12.89 10.76 7.56
CA PHE A 47 13.64 11.93 7.09
C PHE A 47 15.00 12.08 7.77
N ASP A 48 15.17 11.48 8.95
CA ASP A 48 16.42 11.55 9.71
C ASP A 48 17.40 10.50 9.20
N THR A 49 16.93 9.26 9.01
CA THR A 49 17.78 8.15 8.53
C THR A 49 17.81 8.01 7.01
N LYS A 50 16.89 8.69 6.30
CA LYS A 50 16.63 8.52 4.86
C LYS A 50 16.26 7.09 4.45
N GLU A 51 15.91 6.25 5.41
CA GLU A 51 15.48 4.89 5.13
C GLU A 51 14.06 4.86 4.58
N THR A 52 13.83 3.95 3.64
CA THR A 52 12.54 3.77 2.98
C THR A 52 11.89 2.48 3.45
N ALA A 53 10.58 2.52 3.67
CA ALA A 53 9.83 1.38 4.19
C ALA A 53 8.42 1.33 3.58
N ALA A 54 7.83 0.14 3.58
CA ALA A 54 6.40 -0.07 3.42
C ALA A 54 5.74 0.01 4.80
N LYS A 55 4.93 1.06 5.02
CA LYS A 55 4.02 1.10 6.17
C LYS A 55 2.74 0.37 5.83
N ILE A 56 2.42 -0.62 6.65
CA ILE A 56 1.33 -1.56 6.43
C ILE A 56 0.32 -1.40 7.57
N LEU A 57 -0.96 -1.41 7.21
CA LEU A 57 -2.08 -1.29 8.12
C LEU A 57 -3.17 -2.26 7.69
N VAL A 58 -3.61 -3.14 8.58
CA VAL A 58 -4.80 -3.96 8.39
C VAL A 58 -5.86 -3.51 9.36
N THR A 59 -7.04 -3.22 8.82
CA THR A 59 -8.21 -2.82 9.58
C THR A 59 -9.32 -3.84 9.41
N GLU A 60 -10.14 -4.00 10.45
CA GLU A 60 -11.34 -4.81 10.43
C GLU A 60 -12.58 -3.95 10.66
N GLU A 61 -13.67 -4.31 9.98
CA GLU A 61 -14.99 -3.84 10.35
C GLU A 61 -15.60 -4.78 11.39
N ILE A 62 -15.91 -4.22 12.57
CA ILE A 62 -16.57 -4.91 13.66
C ILE A 62 -17.95 -4.28 13.92
N PHE A 63 -18.92 -5.13 14.23
CA PHE A 63 -20.17 -4.70 14.86
C PHE A 63 -20.00 -4.81 16.37
N ASN A 64 -20.08 -3.68 17.07
CA ASN A 64 -20.20 -3.75 18.52
C ASN A 64 -21.49 -4.48 18.86
N GLU A 65 -21.43 -5.41 19.82
CA GLU A 65 -22.63 -6.07 20.30
C GLU A 65 -23.62 -5.00 20.78
N TRP A 66 -24.88 -5.22 20.44
CA TRP A 66 -26.01 -4.49 20.98
C TRP A 66 -25.89 -4.46 22.52
N ASP A 67 -25.65 -3.30 23.11
CA ASP A 67 -25.47 -3.16 24.56
C ASP A 67 -26.78 -3.33 25.35
N GLY A 68 -27.88 -3.68 24.68
CA GLY A 68 -29.15 -3.96 25.33
C GLY A 68 -29.82 -2.71 25.90
N THR A 69 -29.18 -1.54 25.87
CA THR A 69 -29.72 -0.37 26.53
C THR A 69 -30.82 0.24 25.66
N PRO A 70 -32.07 0.28 26.14
CA PRO A 70 -33.14 0.95 25.43
C PRO A 70 -32.84 2.45 25.50
N GLY A 71 -32.23 2.98 24.45
CA GLY A 71 -32.08 4.43 24.27
C GLY A 71 -33.45 5.09 24.31
N HIS A 72 -33.79 5.67 25.46
CA HIS A 72 -35.00 6.45 25.66
C HIS A 72 -34.85 7.79 24.92
N TYR A 73 -35.22 7.82 23.64
CA TYR A 73 -35.55 9.07 22.96
C TYR A 73 -37.06 9.07 22.67
N PRO A 74 -37.83 9.99 23.27
CA PRO A 74 -39.27 10.03 23.08
C PRO A 74 -39.58 10.65 21.71
N PHE A 75 -39.87 9.82 20.71
CA PHE A 75 -40.56 10.27 19.50
C PHE A 75 -42.01 9.78 19.53
N PRO A 76 -43.02 10.64 19.25
CA PRO A 76 -44.39 10.33 19.66
C PRO A 76 -45.13 9.29 18.82
N ASN A 77 -44.65 8.87 17.63
CA ASN A 77 -45.44 8.04 16.71
C ASN A 77 -44.64 7.32 15.59
N GLY A 78 -43.38 6.93 15.83
CA GLY A 78 -42.59 6.19 14.84
C GLY A 78 -42.45 4.69 15.19
N PRO A 79 -42.47 3.76 14.23
CA PRO A 79 -42.07 2.39 14.51
C PRO A 79 -40.63 2.38 15.04
N TRP A 80 -40.41 1.63 16.12
CA TRP A 80 -39.11 1.39 16.75
C TRP A 80 -38.04 1.17 15.67
N SER A 81 -37.17 2.16 15.45
CA SER A 81 -35.97 1.91 14.67
C SER A 81 -35.04 1.10 15.56
N PRO A 82 -34.70 -0.16 15.22
CA PRO A 82 -33.64 -0.83 15.94
C PRO A 82 -32.38 -0.01 15.69
N ASN A 83 -31.78 0.54 16.75
CA ASN A 83 -30.44 1.11 16.75
C ASN A 83 -29.43 0.02 16.38
N ARG A 84 -29.39 -0.38 15.10
CA ARG A 84 -28.42 -1.36 14.64
C ARG A 84 -27.04 -0.80 14.96
N PRO A 85 -26.17 -1.56 15.65
CA PRO A 85 -24.83 -1.09 15.92
C PRO A 85 -24.19 -0.68 14.60
N MET A 86 -23.70 0.55 14.52
CA MET A 86 -22.98 0.99 13.32
C MET A 86 -21.67 0.20 13.25
N PRO A 87 -21.27 -0.27 12.06
CA PRO A 87 -19.97 -0.88 11.90
C PRO A 87 -18.90 0.14 12.30
N SER A 88 -17.94 -0.30 13.10
CA SER A 88 -16.77 0.48 13.47
C SER A 88 -15.52 -0.18 12.91
N THR A 89 -14.56 0.63 12.48
CA THR A 89 -13.29 0.14 11.94
C THR A 89 -12.23 0.15 13.02
N MET A 90 -11.57 -0.99 13.25
CA MET A 90 -10.44 -1.10 14.17
C MET A 90 -9.18 -1.56 13.45
N THR A 91 -8.02 -1.10 13.89
CA THR A 91 -6.73 -1.63 13.41
C THR A 91 -6.41 -2.92 14.16
N VAL A 92 -6.08 -3.97 13.43
CA VAL A 92 -5.67 -5.27 14.01
C VAL A 92 -4.22 -5.64 13.76
N PHE A 93 -3.61 -5.00 12.76
CA PHE A 93 -2.20 -5.17 12.48
C PHE A 93 -1.64 -3.86 11.93
N SER A 94 -0.45 -3.49 12.40
CA SER A 94 0.32 -2.41 11.82
C SER A 94 1.80 -2.76 11.92
N ASP A 95 2.51 -2.57 10.81
CA ASP A 95 3.93 -2.85 10.73
C ASP A 95 4.60 -1.90 9.75
N SER A 96 5.92 -1.82 9.82
CA SER A 96 6.76 -1.05 8.92
C SER A 96 7.95 -1.91 8.49
N VAL A 97 7.96 -2.31 7.23
CA VAL A 97 8.97 -3.23 6.71
C VAL A 97 9.86 -2.51 5.71
N LYS A 98 11.17 -2.67 5.84
CA LYS A 98 12.13 -2.13 4.88
C LYS A 98 11.93 -2.78 3.51
N ILE A 99 11.97 -1.99 2.45
CA ILE A 99 11.96 -2.52 1.09
C ILE A 99 13.42 -2.61 0.66
N ASP A 100 13.92 -3.84 0.53
CA ASP A 100 15.30 -4.05 0.12
C ASP A 100 15.57 -3.43 -1.25
N ASN A 101 16.76 -2.87 -1.43
CA ASN A 101 17.21 -2.18 -2.64
C ASN A 101 16.42 -0.92 -3.04
N LEU A 102 15.49 -0.44 -2.20
CA LEU A 102 14.82 0.84 -2.38
C LEU A 102 15.50 1.93 -1.52
N ASN A 103 16.12 2.91 -2.16
CA ASN A 103 16.92 3.93 -1.46
C ASN A 103 16.61 5.34 -1.96
N LEU A 104 16.85 6.33 -1.10
CA LEU A 104 16.79 7.73 -1.48
C LEU A 104 18.20 8.22 -1.90
N VAL A 105 18.38 8.53 -3.19
CA VAL A 105 19.63 9.03 -3.78
C VAL A 105 19.36 10.38 -4.43
N ASP A 106 20.05 11.44 -3.99
CA ASP A 106 19.88 12.81 -4.53
C ASP A 106 18.41 13.24 -4.67
N ASP A 107 17.63 13.05 -3.59
CA ASP A 107 16.20 13.34 -3.52
C ASP A 107 15.32 12.50 -4.47
N LYS A 108 15.85 11.41 -5.04
CA LYS A 108 15.09 10.46 -5.85
C LYS A 108 14.97 9.13 -5.12
N LEU A 109 13.75 8.57 -5.14
CA LEU A 109 13.50 7.24 -4.64
C LEU A 109 13.84 6.25 -5.75
N ILE A 110 14.93 5.52 -5.59
CA ILE A 110 15.49 4.63 -6.58
C ILE A 110 15.40 3.19 -6.09
N TYR A 111 14.83 2.31 -6.92
CA TYR A 111 14.88 0.87 -6.72
C TYR A 111 15.94 0.25 -7.62
N LEU A 112 16.84 -0.53 -7.03
CA LEU A 112 17.87 -1.28 -7.75
C LEU A 112 17.42 -2.73 -7.92
N GLY A 113 16.76 -3.00 -9.05
CA GLY A 113 16.27 -4.32 -9.41
C GLY A 113 17.28 -5.12 -10.24
N ALA A 114 16.95 -6.38 -10.51
CA ALA A 114 17.76 -7.24 -11.39
C ALA A 114 17.81 -6.72 -12.84
N GLU A 115 16.77 -6.01 -13.28
CA GLU A 115 16.67 -5.43 -14.62
C GLU A 115 17.29 -4.02 -14.73
N GLY A 116 17.75 -3.46 -13.62
CA GLY A 116 18.37 -2.14 -13.55
C GLY A 116 17.72 -1.20 -12.56
N GLU A 117 18.01 0.08 -12.74
CA GLU A 117 17.56 1.16 -11.88
C GLU A 117 16.16 1.65 -12.27
N VAL A 118 15.25 1.70 -11.30
CA VAL A 118 13.90 2.23 -11.48
C VAL A 118 13.69 3.42 -10.55
N GLU A 119 13.50 4.61 -11.11
CA GLU A 119 13.07 5.77 -10.34
C GLU A 119 11.58 5.58 -9.97
N CYS A 120 11.29 5.47 -8.69
CA CYS A 120 9.95 5.31 -8.12
C CYS A 120 9.27 6.63 -7.74
N GLY A 121 10.04 7.71 -7.61
CA GLY A 121 9.54 9.02 -7.22
C GLY A 121 10.64 9.98 -6.80
N THR A 122 10.25 11.15 -6.33
CA THR A 122 11.17 12.20 -5.87
C THR A 122 10.67 12.87 -4.61
N MET A 123 11.61 13.33 -3.78
CA MET A 123 11.35 14.18 -2.65
C MET A 123 11.07 15.61 -3.14
N GLY A 124 9.92 16.13 -2.75
CA GLY A 124 9.55 17.52 -3.00
C GLY A 124 9.01 18.16 -1.74
N VAL A 125 8.56 19.42 -1.89
CA VAL A 125 7.85 20.13 -0.84
C VAL A 125 6.43 20.40 -1.33
N THR A 126 5.44 19.97 -0.55
CA THR A 126 4.04 20.27 -0.89
C THR A 126 3.78 21.75 -0.79
N ARG A 127 3.09 22.33 -1.79
CA ARG A 127 2.75 23.76 -1.80
C ARG A 127 1.84 24.17 -0.64
N ILE A 128 0.91 23.29 -0.25
CA ILE A 128 -0.11 23.57 0.76
C ILE A 128 0.47 23.51 2.17
N PHE A 129 1.15 22.41 2.50
CA PHE A 129 1.63 22.17 3.87
C PHE A 129 3.08 22.64 4.08
N LYS A 130 3.81 22.98 3.00
CA LYS A 130 5.23 23.37 3.02
C LYS A 130 6.10 22.35 3.76
N LYS A 131 5.73 21.06 3.67
CA LYS A 131 6.46 19.95 4.29
C LYS A 131 7.11 19.07 3.22
N PRO A 132 8.29 18.49 3.51
CA PRO A 132 8.87 17.43 2.68
C PRO A 132 7.85 16.33 2.44
N THR A 133 7.72 15.89 1.19
CA THR A 133 6.76 14.88 0.78
C THR A 133 7.33 14.08 -0.38
N LEU A 134 7.21 12.76 -0.27
CA LEU A 134 7.53 11.85 -1.36
C LEU A 134 6.45 11.93 -2.44
N LEU A 135 6.86 12.30 -3.65
CA LEU A 135 6.02 12.34 -4.84
C LEU A 135 6.33 11.10 -5.69
N LEU A 136 5.43 10.12 -5.66
CA LEU A 136 5.55 8.89 -6.45
C LEU A 136 5.22 9.17 -7.91
N ASN A 137 5.99 8.60 -8.84
CA ASN A 137 5.80 8.80 -10.28
C ASN A 137 4.95 7.69 -10.95
N GLY A 138 4.58 6.65 -10.22
CA GLY A 138 3.75 5.54 -10.71
C GLY A 138 4.51 4.34 -11.28
N ASN A 139 5.85 4.41 -11.34
CA ASN A 139 6.70 3.29 -11.77
C ASN A 139 6.80 2.20 -10.70
N CYS A 140 6.57 2.55 -9.44
CA CYS A 140 6.59 1.62 -8.32
C CYS A 140 5.28 1.66 -7.55
N LYS A 141 4.78 0.50 -7.14
CA LYS A 141 3.53 0.33 -6.41
C LYS A 141 3.70 -0.66 -5.26
N LEU A 142 2.97 -0.41 -4.18
CA LEU A 142 2.72 -1.41 -3.14
C LEU A 142 1.29 -1.91 -3.27
N GLU A 143 1.13 -3.22 -3.26
CA GLU A 143 -0.15 -3.90 -3.16
C GLU A 143 -0.19 -4.68 -1.86
N ALA A 144 -1.27 -4.51 -1.09
CA ALA A 144 -1.51 -5.28 0.11
C ALA A 144 -2.82 -6.06 -0.06
N ASN A 145 -2.77 -7.35 0.22
CA ASN A 145 -3.91 -8.23 0.16
C ASN A 145 -3.96 -9.09 1.42
N VAL A 146 -5.17 -9.29 1.95
CA VAL A 146 -5.41 -10.26 3.02
C VAL A 146 -6.32 -11.34 2.48
N SER A 147 -5.84 -12.57 2.54
CA SER A 147 -6.61 -13.74 2.11
C SER A 147 -7.73 -14.06 3.09
N ARG A 148 -8.71 -14.87 2.65
CA ARG A 148 -9.79 -15.36 3.54
C ARG A 148 -9.29 -16.18 4.74
N LYS A 149 -8.04 -16.62 4.73
CA LYS A 149 -7.40 -17.37 5.83
C LYS A 149 -6.65 -16.44 6.80
N GLY A 150 -6.77 -15.12 6.65
CA GLY A 150 -6.06 -14.13 7.46
C GLY A 150 -4.58 -13.99 7.09
N GLU A 151 -4.20 -14.38 5.87
CA GLU A 151 -2.81 -14.26 5.40
C GLU A 151 -2.62 -12.93 4.69
N LEU A 152 -1.82 -12.06 5.27
CA LEU A 152 -1.41 -10.79 4.69
C LEU A 152 -0.21 -11.02 3.76
N THR A 153 -0.35 -10.57 2.51
CA THR A 153 0.74 -10.49 1.55
C THR A 153 0.87 -9.05 1.08
N VAL A 154 2.08 -8.51 1.14
CA VAL A 154 2.42 -7.20 0.60
C VAL A 154 3.46 -7.37 -0.49
N THR A 155 3.14 -6.86 -1.68
CA THR A 155 3.98 -6.98 -2.87
C THR A 155 4.39 -5.60 -3.35
N PHE A 156 5.69 -5.43 -3.58
CA PHE A 156 6.27 -4.29 -4.28
C PHE A 156 6.38 -4.63 -5.77
N ILE A 157 5.88 -3.74 -6.63
CA ILE A 157 5.78 -3.95 -8.07
C ILE A 157 6.47 -2.78 -8.77
N THR A 158 7.37 -3.05 -9.70
CA THR A 158 7.95 -2.06 -10.62
C THR A 158 7.33 -2.17 -12.02
N LYS A 159 7.45 -1.14 -12.84
CA LYS A 159 6.96 -1.08 -14.23
C LYS A 159 8.02 -0.52 -15.16
#